data_AF-R7TRA8-F1
#
_entry.id   AF-R7TRA8-F1
#
_cell.length_a   1.000
_cell.length_b   1.000
_cell.length_c   1.000
_cell.angle_alpha   90.00
_cell.angle_beta   90.00
_cell.angle_gamma   90.00
#
_symmetry.space_group_name_H-M   'P 1'
#
loop_
_entity.id
_entity.type
_entity.pdbx_description
1 polymer ?
#
loop_
_entity_poly.entity_id
_entity_poly.type
_entity_poly.pdbx_seq_one_letter_code
_entity_poly.pdbx_strand_id
1 'polypeptide(L)'
;MSDFDPSRFLIPNDVGFCLLECKTAFEALTPREKQYSHYLAQASFAGSLICLFQTSPESPGIFLLLQKLFRHQTVDELQKLAEEQGWSDQEFQAFVVYASAFLSNMGNYKSFGDTKFIPNVNADKLKALILASEAAKSDKVAIEDLWSRVGAMIFDLTPRLQKLGFGQKGITSYFSGNCVHADAELAQKFLNSKDLSAYNTRLFKFEENGKTIYEVRLAASQTSQAGDSGLPFGEHQFTDKSVTTNFRVVQGDYAPLMNLVVQNLLKAKDFAANEHESRMLEEYAKSFSSGSIDAHKEGSRHWIKNKGPIIETYIGFIESYRDPYGVRGEFEGFVAMVNKDMSAKFE
;
A
#
# COMPACT_ATOMS: atom_id res chain seq x y z
N MET A 1 -8.10 -34.72 12.86
CA MET A 1 -7.74 -33.38 13.39
C MET A 1 -6.79 -32.79 12.37
N SER A 2 -7.13 -31.65 11.76
CA SER A 2 -6.22 -31.01 10.81
C SER A 2 -4.94 -30.58 11.52
N ASP A 3 -3.78 -30.88 10.93
CA ASP A 3 -2.46 -30.37 11.31
C ASP A 3 -2.42 -28.83 11.16
N PHE A 4 -3.06 -28.13 12.09
CA PHE A 4 -2.90 -26.69 12.20
C PHE A 4 -1.54 -26.43 12.85
N ASP A 5 -0.55 -26.18 12.01
CA ASP A 5 0.78 -25.77 12.43
C ASP A 5 0.87 -24.24 12.38
N PRO A 6 0.83 -23.55 13.54
CA PRO A 6 0.87 -22.09 13.60
C PRO A 6 2.23 -21.53 13.18
N SER A 7 3.30 -22.33 13.15
CA SER A 7 4.66 -21.85 12.87
C SER A 7 4.80 -21.21 11.49
N ARG A 8 3.99 -21.63 10.51
CA ARG A 8 3.95 -21.04 9.15
C ARG A 8 3.50 -19.57 9.12
N PHE A 9 2.79 -19.13 10.15
CA PHE A 9 2.31 -17.75 10.34
C PHE A 9 3.26 -16.92 11.21
N LEU A 10 4.42 -17.45 11.56
CA LEU A 10 5.45 -16.72 12.29
C LEU A 10 6.55 -16.25 11.32
N ILE A 11 7.25 -15.21 11.72
CA ILE A 11 8.55 -14.83 11.16
C ILE A 11 9.59 -15.23 12.20
N PRO A 12 10.61 -16.04 11.84
CA PRO A 12 11.55 -16.53 12.83
C PRO A 12 12.48 -15.41 13.32
N ASN A 13 12.94 -15.51 14.57
CA ASN A 13 13.76 -14.47 15.20
C ASN A 13 15.11 -14.25 14.48
N ASP A 14 15.63 -15.30 13.85
CA ASP A 14 16.87 -15.31 13.09
C ASP A 14 16.69 -14.94 11.61
N VAL A 15 15.54 -14.38 11.22
CA VAL A 15 15.30 -13.88 9.86
C VAL A 15 16.39 -12.89 9.45
N GLY A 16 16.93 -13.07 8.25
CA GLY A 16 18.00 -12.22 7.73
C GLY A 16 17.51 -10.81 7.38
N PHE A 17 18.25 -9.80 7.82
CA PHE A 17 18.09 -8.42 7.40
C PHE A 17 19.30 -8.01 6.55
N CYS A 18 19.04 -7.45 5.38
CA CYS A 18 20.06 -6.91 4.49
C CYS A 18 19.87 -5.40 4.36
N LEU A 19 20.92 -4.63 4.61
CA LEU A 19 20.91 -3.20 4.36
C LEU A 19 21.16 -2.96 2.86
N LEU A 20 20.27 -2.22 2.21
CA LEU A 20 20.47 -1.77 0.84
C LEU A 20 21.58 -0.71 0.81
N GLU A 21 22.72 -1.03 0.18
CA GLU A 21 23.83 -0.10 0.00
C GLU A 21 23.53 0.82 -1.20
N CYS A 22 23.48 2.12 -0.96
CA CYS A 22 23.28 3.12 -2.02
C CYS A 22 24.12 4.39 -1.82
N LYS A 23 25.01 4.41 -0.82
CA LYS A 23 25.79 5.59 -0.42
C LYS A 23 26.73 6.01 -1.54
N THR A 24 27.46 5.07 -2.14
CA THR A 24 28.41 5.36 -3.22
C THR A 24 27.70 6.03 -4.41
N ALA A 25 26.57 5.46 -4.84
CA ALA A 25 25.77 6.02 -5.93
C ALA A 25 25.18 7.39 -5.57
N PHE A 26 24.67 7.56 -4.36
CA PHE A 26 24.07 8.81 -3.90
C PHE A 26 25.09 9.94 -3.74
N GLU A 27 26.29 9.66 -3.22
CA GLU A 27 27.35 10.65 -3.04
C GLU A 27 27.83 11.23 -4.38
N ALA A 28 27.85 10.40 -5.44
CA ALA A 28 28.22 10.76 -6.80
C ALA A 28 27.19 11.63 -7.56
N LEU A 29 26.02 11.88 -6.96
CA LEU A 29 24.99 12.75 -7.53
C LEU A 29 25.31 14.24 -7.32
N THR A 30 24.99 15.03 -8.33
CA THR A 30 24.95 16.50 -8.25
C THR A 30 23.87 16.96 -7.25
N PRO A 31 23.96 18.20 -6.73
CA PRO A 31 22.92 18.75 -5.87
C PRO A 31 21.51 18.73 -6.49
N ARG A 32 21.39 18.93 -7.82
CA ARG A 32 20.11 18.88 -8.54
C ARG A 32 19.55 17.46 -8.58
N GLU A 33 20.37 16.47 -8.93
CA GLU A 33 19.98 15.05 -8.96
C GLU A 33 19.57 14.55 -7.56
N LYS A 34 20.27 15.00 -6.51
CA LYS A 34 19.89 14.70 -5.12
C LYS A 34 18.49 15.24 -4.80
N GLN A 35 18.16 16.47 -5.18
CA GLN A 35 16.82 17.04 -4.97
C GLN A 35 15.76 16.31 -5.79
N TYR A 36 16.06 15.96 -7.04
CA TYR A 36 15.18 15.14 -7.88
C TYR A 36 14.87 13.79 -7.21
N SER A 37 15.91 13.05 -6.81
CA SER A 37 15.77 11.76 -6.11
C SER A 37 15.02 11.89 -4.78
N HIS A 38 15.23 12.98 -4.05
CA HIS A 38 14.58 13.22 -2.76
C HIS A 38 13.07 13.32 -2.93
N TYR A 39 12.59 14.19 -3.81
CA TYR A 39 11.15 14.37 -4.00
C TYR A 39 10.49 13.15 -4.66
N LEU A 40 11.17 12.45 -5.56
CA LEU A 40 10.68 11.17 -6.08
C LEU A 40 10.53 10.13 -4.96
N ALA A 41 11.54 10.00 -4.09
CA ALA A 41 11.48 9.07 -2.96
C ALA A 41 10.35 9.45 -1.99
N GLN A 42 10.16 10.74 -1.70
CA GLN A 42 9.03 11.22 -0.89
C GLN A 42 7.68 10.85 -1.52
N ALA A 43 7.55 10.96 -2.86
CA ALA A 43 6.35 10.52 -3.56
C ALA A 43 6.13 9.00 -3.42
N SER A 44 7.17 8.19 -3.63
CA SER A 44 7.09 6.73 -3.50
C SER A 44 6.72 6.29 -2.08
N PHE A 45 7.34 6.85 -1.04
CA PHE A 45 7.02 6.52 0.36
C PHE A 45 5.65 7.05 0.80
N ALA A 46 5.20 8.20 0.31
CA ALA A 46 3.83 8.65 0.57
C ALA A 46 2.81 7.70 -0.06
N GLY A 47 3.09 7.23 -1.28
CA GLY A 47 2.25 6.28 -1.98
C GLY A 47 2.29 4.86 -1.40
N SER A 48 3.41 4.41 -0.81
CA SER A 48 3.49 3.08 -0.18
C SER A 48 2.52 2.91 0.99
N LEU A 49 2.09 4.02 1.62
CA LEU A 49 1.05 3.99 2.64
C LEU A 49 -0.31 3.54 2.10
N ILE A 50 -0.54 3.63 0.78
CA ILE A 50 -1.74 3.10 0.12
C ILE A 50 -1.77 1.57 0.23
N CYS A 51 -0.61 0.90 0.19
CA CYS A 51 -0.51 -0.57 0.26
C CYS A 51 -1.07 -1.12 1.59
N LEU A 52 -1.03 -0.34 2.67
CA LEU A 52 -1.69 -0.68 3.93
C LEU A 52 -3.20 -0.92 3.71
N PHE A 53 -3.85 -0.05 2.93
CA PHE A 53 -5.26 -0.13 2.59
C PHE A 53 -5.58 -1.11 1.46
N GLN A 54 -4.57 -1.59 0.73
CA GLN A 54 -4.69 -2.64 -0.29
C GLN A 54 -4.39 -4.04 0.26
N THR A 55 -3.78 -4.13 1.45
CA THR A 55 -3.46 -5.40 2.12
C THR A 55 -4.63 -5.91 2.96
N SER A 56 -4.95 -5.26 4.08
CA SER A 56 -5.98 -5.73 5.03
C SER A 56 -6.66 -4.57 5.77
N PRO A 57 -7.91 -4.75 6.24
CA PRO A 57 -8.63 -3.71 7.00
C PRO A 57 -7.88 -3.22 8.24
N GLU A 58 -7.12 -4.09 8.91
CA GLU A 58 -6.40 -3.77 10.14
C GLU A 58 -5.02 -3.14 9.90
N SER A 59 -4.41 -3.30 8.72
CA SER A 59 -3.05 -2.83 8.43
C SER A 59 -2.85 -1.33 8.71
N PRO A 60 -3.74 -0.40 8.30
CA PRO A 60 -3.56 1.01 8.63
C PRO A 60 -3.52 1.29 10.14
N GLY A 61 -4.34 0.59 10.94
CA GLY A 61 -4.34 0.75 12.40
C GLY A 61 -3.10 0.16 13.07
N ILE A 62 -2.61 -0.99 12.58
CA ILE A 62 -1.35 -1.58 13.04
C ILE A 62 -0.18 -0.64 12.74
N PHE A 63 -0.13 -0.07 11.52
CA PHE A 63 0.90 0.90 11.15
C PHE A 63 0.90 2.10 12.11
N LEU A 64 -0.27 2.71 12.37
CA LEU A 64 -0.38 3.85 13.28
C LEU A 64 0.06 3.51 14.71
N LEU A 65 -0.29 2.31 15.19
CA LEU A 65 0.12 1.82 16.51
C LEU A 65 1.65 1.69 16.59
N LEU A 66 2.29 1.02 15.63
CA LEU A 66 3.74 0.86 15.58
C LEU A 66 4.45 2.21 15.43
N GLN A 67 3.97 3.09 14.56
CA GLN A 67 4.51 4.43 14.40
C GLN A 67 4.42 5.25 15.69
N LYS A 68 3.30 5.18 16.42
CA LYS A 68 3.18 5.87 17.71
C LYS A 68 4.16 5.31 18.73
N LEU A 69 4.31 3.99 18.84
CA LEU A 69 5.27 3.37 19.76
C LEU A 69 6.70 3.82 19.46
N PHE A 70 7.18 3.57 18.24
CA PHE A 70 8.59 3.80 17.90
C PHE A 70 8.98 5.28 17.71
N ARG A 71 7.99 6.20 17.62
CA ARG A 71 8.27 7.65 17.66
C ARG A 71 8.40 8.20 19.07
N HIS A 72 7.84 7.53 20.08
CA HIS A 72 7.96 7.96 21.48
C HIS A 72 9.07 7.23 22.23
N GLN A 73 9.45 6.03 21.78
CA GLN A 73 10.54 5.25 22.36
C GLN A 73 11.39 4.61 21.27
N THR A 74 12.70 4.66 21.45
CA THR A 74 13.65 3.85 20.67
C THR A 74 13.46 2.36 20.97
N VAL A 75 14.04 1.50 20.13
CA VAL A 75 14.01 0.04 20.34
C VAL A 75 14.62 -0.32 21.71
N ASP A 76 15.75 0.28 22.07
CA ASP A 76 16.44 0.02 23.35
C ASP A 76 15.61 0.45 24.57
N GLU A 77 14.92 1.59 24.49
CA GLU A 77 14.03 2.05 25.57
C GLU A 77 12.81 1.16 25.74
N LEU A 78 12.24 0.69 24.63
CA LEU A 78 11.11 -0.23 24.65
C LEU A 78 11.54 -1.63 25.12
N GLN A 79 12.77 -2.04 24.83
CA GLN A 79 13.35 -3.29 25.34
C GLN A 79 13.43 -3.27 26.86
N LYS A 80 13.99 -2.21 27.45
CA LYS A 80 14.07 -2.04 28.91
C LYS A 80 12.68 -2.11 29.56
N LEU A 81 11.69 -1.44 28.97
CA LEU A 81 10.30 -1.51 29.46
C LEU A 81 9.73 -2.93 29.38
N ALA A 82 10.07 -3.69 28.34
CA ALA A 82 9.65 -5.08 28.20
C ALA A 82 10.32 -5.98 29.25
N GLU A 83 11.61 -5.80 29.51
CA GLU A 83 12.37 -6.50 30.55
C GLU A 83 11.77 -6.26 31.95
N GLU A 84 11.41 -5.01 32.27
CA GLU A 84 10.71 -4.65 33.51
C GLU A 84 9.36 -5.38 33.67
N GLN A 85 8.74 -5.77 32.56
CA GLN A 85 7.50 -6.56 32.52
C GLN A 85 7.73 -8.07 32.37
N GLY A 86 8.97 -8.54 32.57
CA GLY A 86 9.32 -9.96 32.51
C GLY A 86 9.30 -10.55 31.10
N TRP A 87 9.60 -9.76 30.08
CA TRP A 87 9.90 -10.29 28.75
C TRP A 87 11.32 -10.84 28.71
N SER A 88 11.48 -11.96 28.00
CA SER A 88 12.80 -12.43 27.59
C SER A 88 13.28 -11.71 26.34
N ASP A 89 14.60 -11.70 26.12
CA ASP A 89 15.21 -11.17 24.89
C ASP A 89 14.60 -11.77 23.62
N GLN A 90 14.26 -13.07 23.66
CA GLN A 90 13.66 -13.78 22.54
C GLN A 90 12.23 -13.31 22.23
N GLU A 91 11.43 -13.02 23.26
CA GLU A 91 10.09 -12.45 23.07
C GLU A 91 10.18 -11.02 22.53
N PHE A 92 11.10 -10.21 23.05
CA PHE A 92 11.27 -8.85 22.56
C PHE A 92 11.76 -8.83 21.11
N GLN A 93 12.74 -9.67 20.78
CA GLN A 93 13.20 -9.87 19.41
C GLN A 93 12.07 -10.30 18.48
N ALA A 94 11.21 -11.24 18.91
CA ALA A 94 10.04 -11.65 18.13
C ALA A 94 9.08 -10.50 17.82
N PHE A 95 8.86 -9.59 18.78
CA PHE A 95 8.05 -8.40 18.56
C PHE A 95 8.70 -7.42 17.57
N VAL A 96 10.00 -7.14 17.71
CA VAL A 96 10.75 -6.26 16.80
C VAL A 96 10.79 -6.85 15.38
N VAL A 97 10.96 -8.17 15.26
CA VAL A 97 10.92 -8.89 13.98
C VAL A 97 9.55 -8.77 13.34
N TYR A 98 8.46 -8.95 14.10
CA TYR A 98 7.10 -8.72 13.59
C TYR A 98 6.92 -7.28 13.08
N ALA A 99 7.31 -6.29 13.87
CA ALA A 99 7.19 -4.88 13.48
C ALA A 99 7.99 -4.57 12.20
N SER A 100 9.21 -5.10 12.11
CA SER A 100 10.08 -4.93 10.95
C SER A 100 9.51 -5.60 9.69
N ALA A 101 8.99 -6.83 9.83
CA ALA A 101 8.33 -7.54 8.74
C ALA A 101 7.05 -6.83 8.29
N PHE A 102 6.25 -6.32 9.24
CA PHE A 102 5.06 -5.52 8.95
C PHE A 102 5.39 -4.26 8.15
N LEU A 103 6.38 -3.50 8.58
CA LEU A 103 6.81 -2.28 7.90
C LEU A 103 7.41 -2.60 6.52
N SER A 104 8.15 -3.70 6.38
CA SER A 104 8.72 -4.14 5.09
C SER A 104 7.65 -4.56 4.08
N ASN A 105 6.58 -5.23 4.54
CA ASN A 105 5.48 -5.69 3.67
C ASN A 105 4.37 -4.65 3.49
N MET A 106 4.44 -3.48 4.15
CA MET A 106 3.34 -2.50 4.22
C MET A 106 2.00 -3.15 4.60
N GLY A 107 2.04 -4.10 5.54
CA GLY A 107 0.87 -4.85 5.99
C GLY A 107 1.22 -6.17 6.68
N ASN A 108 0.21 -6.82 7.26
CA ASN A 108 0.37 -8.06 8.05
C ASN A 108 0.24 -9.36 7.22
N TYR A 109 0.46 -9.30 5.90
CA TYR A 109 0.50 -10.45 5.00
C TYR A 109 1.79 -10.40 4.19
N LYS A 110 2.47 -11.54 4.06
CA LYS A 110 3.72 -11.65 3.29
C LYS A 110 3.45 -11.28 1.83
N SER A 111 4.19 -10.31 1.29
CA SER A 111 4.17 -9.95 -0.14
C SER A 111 4.53 -11.14 -1.03
N PHE A 112 5.44 -12.00 -0.58
CA PHE A 112 5.72 -13.29 -1.19
C PHE A 112 4.90 -14.40 -0.52
N GLY A 113 3.82 -14.81 -1.18
CA GLY A 113 2.98 -15.95 -0.77
C GLY A 113 1.66 -15.57 -0.08
N ASP A 114 1.35 -14.29 0.08
CA ASP A 114 0.05 -13.74 0.51
C ASP A 114 -0.53 -14.39 1.78
N THR A 115 0.35 -14.83 2.66
CA THR A 115 0.00 -15.54 3.90
C THR A 115 0.14 -14.57 5.07
N LYS A 116 -0.83 -14.58 5.99
CA LYS A 116 -0.78 -13.75 7.20
C LYS A 116 0.45 -14.08 8.03
N PHE A 117 0.97 -13.11 8.77
CA PHE A 117 1.91 -13.40 9.85
C PHE A 117 1.54 -12.64 11.12
N ILE A 118 1.83 -13.25 12.27
CA ILE A 118 1.47 -12.73 13.59
C ILE A 118 2.73 -12.57 14.46
N PRO A 119 2.68 -11.73 15.50
CA PRO A 119 3.76 -11.65 16.47
C PRO A 119 3.95 -12.99 17.19
N ASN A 120 5.19 -13.48 17.29
CA ASN A 120 5.51 -14.67 18.09
C ASN A 120 5.67 -14.30 19.58
N VAL A 121 4.64 -13.67 20.14
CA VAL A 121 4.57 -13.24 21.55
C VAL A 121 3.14 -13.43 22.05
N ASN A 122 2.98 -13.55 23.37
CA ASN A 122 1.65 -13.61 23.97
C ASN A 122 0.90 -12.27 23.77
N ALA A 123 -0.35 -12.32 23.32
CA ALA A 123 -1.15 -11.14 23.00
C ALA A 123 -1.40 -10.23 24.21
N ASP A 124 -1.62 -10.79 25.41
CA ASP A 124 -1.82 -10.02 26.63
C ASP A 124 -0.52 -9.36 27.10
N LYS A 125 0.63 -10.04 26.95
CA LYS A 125 1.94 -9.43 27.19
C LYS A 125 2.16 -8.24 26.25
N LEU A 126 1.89 -8.40 24.95
CA LEU A 126 2.03 -7.31 23.97
C LEU A 126 1.11 -6.13 24.31
N LYS A 127 -0.15 -6.42 24.67
CA LYS A 127 -1.09 -5.39 25.14
C LYS A 127 -0.54 -4.63 26.34
N ALA A 128 -0.03 -5.34 27.36
CA ALA A 128 0.52 -4.74 28.57
C ALA A 128 1.72 -3.83 28.26
N LEU A 129 2.63 -4.27 27.40
CA LEU A 129 3.76 -3.47 26.93
C LEU A 129 3.29 -2.18 26.26
N ILE A 130 2.34 -2.28 25.33
CA ILE A 130 1.77 -1.14 24.60
C ILE A 130 1.14 -0.13 25.56
N LEU A 131 0.33 -0.59 26.51
CA LEU A 131 -0.37 0.28 27.46
C LEU A 131 0.56 0.93 28.50
N ALA A 132 1.75 0.37 28.72
CA ALA A 132 2.78 0.93 29.59
C ALA A 132 3.75 1.89 28.86
N SER A 133 3.74 1.91 27.53
CA SER A 133 4.65 2.71 26.70
C SER A 133 4.50 4.22 26.92
N GLU A 134 5.54 4.99 26.57
CA GLU A 134 5.48 6.45 26.57
C GLU A 134 4.43 6.98 25.59
N ALA A 135 4.14 6.25 24.51
CA ALA A 135 3.05 6.59 23.60
C ALA A 135 1.69 6.54 24.31
N ALA A 136 1.45 5.54 25.15
CA ALA A 136 0.24 5.43 25.95
C ALA A 136 0.20 6.45 27.09
N LYS A 137 1.35 6.82 27.68
CA LYS A 137 1.42 7.91 28.65
C LYS A 137 1.09 9.26 28.02
N SER A 138 1.51 9.50 26.78
CA SER A 138 1.23 10.73 26.04
C SER A 138 -0.23 10.84 25.57
N ASP A 139 -0.83 9.75 25.10
CA ASP A 139 -2.21 9.75 24.58
C ASP A 139 -2.86 8.37 24.77
N LYS A 140 -3.25 8.12 26.02
CA LYS A 140 -3.83 6.84 26.44
C LYS A 140 -5.08 6.48 25.65
N VAL A 141 -5.97 7.44 25.44
CA VAL A 141 -7.26 7.22 24.78
C VAL A 141 -7.03 6.78 23.33
N ALA A 142 -6.12 7.42 22.60
CA ALA A 142 -5.85 7.02 21.23
C ALA A 142 -5.18 5.65 21.13
N ILE A 143 -4.27 5.31 22.05
CA ILE A 143 -3.62 3.99 22.06
C ILE A 143 -4.62 2.88 22.41
N GLU A 144 -5.50 3.11 23.39
CA GLU A 144 -6.55 2.17 23.76
C GLU A 144 -7.57 1.98 22.62
N ASP A 145 -8.00 3.05 21.94
CA ASP A 145 -8.88 2.97 20.77
C ASP A 145 -8.21 2.18 19.63
N LEU A 146 -6.95 2.48 19.29
CA LEU A 146 -6.21 1.73 18.27
C LEU A 146 -6.12 0.24 18.62
N TRP A 147 -5.66 -0.09 19.84
CA TRP A 147 -5.55 -1.48 20.27
C TRP A 147 -6.91 -2.19 20.27
N SER A 148 -7.99 -1.52 20.67
CA SER A 148 -9.33 -2.12 20.64
C SER A 148 -9.79 -2.51 19.23
N ARG A 149 -9.35 -1.77 18.20
CA ARG A 149 -9.70 -2.02 16.80
C ARG A 149 -8.85 -3.11 16.16
N VAL A 150 -7.55 -3.18 16.47
CA VAL A 150 -6.61 -4.06 15.75
C VAL A 150 -6.03 -5.19 16.59
N GLY A 151 -6.01 -5.09 17.91
CA GLY A 151 -5.32 -6.01 18.81
C GLY A 151 -5.74 -7.47 18.63
N ALA A 152 -7.05 -7.74 18.55
CA ALA A 152 -7.56 -9.08 18.26
C ALA A 152 -7.21 -9.53 16.82
N MET A 153 -7.36 -8.63 15.84
CA MET A 153 -7.09 -8.92 14.43
C MET A 153 -5.62 -9.23 14.15
N ILE A 154 -4.68 -8.67 14.91
CA ILE A 154 -3.25 -8.97 14.77
C ILE A 154 -2.99 -10.49 14.95
N PHE A 155 -3.66 -11.14 15.90
CA PHE A 155 -3.41 -12.53 16.26
C PHE A 155 -4.43 -13.52 15.66
N ASP A 156 -5.48 -13.03 15.01
CA ASP A 156 -6.55 -13.89 14.49
C ASP A 156 -6.08 -14.73 13.29
N LEU A 157 -6.05 -16.05 13.49
CA LEU A 157 -5.71 -17.07 12.49
C LEU A 157 -6.93 -17.91 12.07
N THR A 158 -8.14 -17.38 12.19
CA THR A 158 -9.34 -17.98 11.60
C THR A 158 -9.06 -18.34 10.13
N PRO A 159 -9.47 -19.53 9.61
CA PRO A 159 -9.05 -20.02 8.29
C PRO A 159 -9.18 -19.03 7.14
N ARG A 160 -10.24 -18.21 7.13
CA ARG A 160 -10.46 -17.18 6.12
C ARG A 160 -9.41 -16.04 6.16
N LEU A 161 -8.81 -15.77 7.31
CA LEU A 161 -7.82 -14.69 7.50
C LEU A 161 -6.39 -15.17 7.30
N GLN A 162 -6.16 -16.45 7.03
CA GLN A 162 -4.79 -16.98 6.92
C GLN A 162 -4.10 -16.54 5.61
N LYS A 163 -4.87 -16.11 4.60
CA LYS A 163 -4.34 -15.72 3.29
C LYS A 163 -5.21 -14.69 2.59
N LEU A 164 -4.65 -14.02 1.58
CA LEU A 164 -5.44 -13.14 0.72
C LEU A 164 -6.34 -13.94 -0.24
N GLY A 165 -7.53 -13.42 -0.54
CA GLY A 165 -8.52 -14.07 -1.40
C GLY A 165 -9.96 -13.62 -1.22
N PHE A 166 -10.87 -14.19 -2.04
CA PHE A 166 -12.31 -13.93 -1.96
C PHE A 166 -13.04 -14.80 -0.95
N GLY A 167 -14.13 -14.25 -0.38
CA GLY A 167 -15.11 -15.01 0.40
C GLY A 167 -14.46 -15.88 1.49
N GLN A 168 -14.86 -17.13 1.62
CA GLN A 168 -14.33 -18.04 2.64
C GLN A 168 -12.86 -18.47 2.40
N LYS A 169 -12.31 -18.20 1.21
CA LYS A 169 -10.94 -18.60 0.86
C LYS A 169 -9.89 -17.61 1.33
N GLY A 170 -10.27 -16.39 1.72
CA GLY A 170 -9.31 -15.35 2.08
C GLY A 170 -9.95 -14.04 2.50
N ILE A 171 -9.10 -13.04 2.70
CA ILE A 171 -9.48 -11.63 2.81
C ILE A 171 -8.87 -10.81 1.68
N THR A 172 -9.53 -9.75 1.26
CA THR A 172 -8.99 -8.79 0.32
C THR A 172 -9.56 -7.43 0.66
N SER A 173 -8.82 -6.37 0.33
CA SER A 173 -9.29 -4.98 0.48
C SER A 173 -9.36 -4.23 -0.86
N TYR A 174 -9.10 -4.93 -1.97
CA TYR A 174 -9.48 -4.49 -3.33
C TYR A 174 -10.99 -4.55 -3.56
N PHE A 175 -11.67 -5.39 -2.79
CA PHE A 175 -13.12 -5.58 -2.83
C PHE A 175 -13.71 -5.44 -1.42
N SER A 176 -14.98 -5.03 -1.32
CA SER A 176 -15.71 -5.14 -0.05
C SER A 176 -15.86 -6.61 0.37
N GLY A 177 -15.91 -6.88 1.68
CA GLY A 177 -15.84 -8.24 2.23
C GLY A 177 -16.99 -9.19 1.86
N ASN A 178 -18.06 -8.66 1.26
CA ASN A 178 -19.22 -9.37 0.71
C ASN A 178 -19.10 -9.67 -0.79
N CYS A 179 -18.02 -9.24 -1.47
CA CYS A 179 -17.77 -9.60 -2.85
C CYS A 179 -17.28 -11.05 -3.02
N VAL A 180 -17.71 -11.66 -4.11
CA VAL A 180 -17.25 -12.97 -4.59
C VAL A 180 -16.66 -12.87 -5.99
N HIS A 181 -16.05 -13.95 -6.49
CA HIS A 181 -15.43 -13.99 -7.82
C HIS A 181 -16.37 -13.55 -8.95
N ALA A 182 -17.65 -13.96 -8.91
CA ALA A 182 -18.65 -13.56 -9.90
C ALA A 182 -18.92 -12.04 -9.92
N ASP A 183 -18.78 -11.37 -8.76
CA ASP A 183 -18.92 -9.91 -8.68
C ASP A 183 -17.74 -9.22 -9.36
N ALA A 184 -16.52 -9.75 -9.18
CA ALA A 184 -15.31 -9.26 -9.85
C ALA A 184 -15.38 -9.44 -11.37
N GLU A 185 -15.88 -10.60 -11.84
CA GLU A 185 -16.10 -10.85 -13.27
C GLU A 185 -17.12 -9.88 -13.88
N LEU A 186 -18.26 -9.66 -13.19
CA LEU A 186 -19.28 -8.72 -13.65
C LEU A 186 -18.72 -7.29 -13.72
N ALA A 187 -17.99 -6.86 -12.70
CA ALA A 187 -17.35 -5.55 -12.69
C ALA A 187 -16.33 -5.43 -13.82
N GLN A 188 -15.56 -6.47 -14.14
CA GLN A 188 -14.60 -6.42 -15.24
C GLN A 188 -15.29 -6.25 -16.60
N LYS A 189 -16.42 -6.93 -16.84
CA LYS A 189 -17.21 -6.73 -18.07
C LYS A 189 -17.73 -5.30 -18.17
N PHE A 190 -18.21 -4.74 -17.05
CA PHE A 190 -18.63 -3.35 -17.00
C PHE A 190 -17.46 -2.40 -17.33
N LEU A 191 -16.31 -2.56 -16.68
CA LEU A 191 -15.11 -1.76 -16.93
C LEU A 191 -14.68 -1.80 -18.40
N ASN A 192 -14.64 -2.99 -19.00
CA ASN A 192 -14.34 -3.18 -20.43
C ASN A 192 -15.35 -2.44 -21.32
N SER A 193 -16.66 -2.47 -20.97
CA SER A 193 -17.69 -1.77 -21.75
C SER A 193 -17.57 -0.24 -21.73
N LYS A 194 -16.80 0.30 -20.77
CA LYS A 194 -16.55 1.73 -20.59
C LYS A 194 -15.14 2.15 -21.02
N ASP A 195 -14.35 1.22 -21.57
CA ASP A 195 -12.91 1.40 -21.85
C ASP A 195 -12.15 1.92 -20.61
N LEU A 196 -12.54 1.45 -19.43
CA LEU A 196 -11.99 1.90 -18.15
C LEU A 196 -11.04 0.83 -17.60
N SER A 197 -9.77 1.19 -17.45
CA SER A 197 -8.77 0.32 -16.83
C SER A 197 -9.08 0.03 -15.36
N ALA A 198 -8.84 -1.20 -14.92
CA ALA A 198 -9.04 -1.62 -13.54
C ALA A 198 -7.86 -1.27 -12.61
N TYR A 199 -6.68 -0.93 -13.15
CA TYR A 199 -5.42 -0.84 -12.41
C TYR A 199 -5.50 0.02 -11.14
N ASN A 200 -6.12 1.19 -11.19
CA ASN A 200 -6.24 2.11 -10.05
C ASN A 200 -7.64 2.08 -9.40
N THR A 201 -8.34 0.95 -9.47
CA THR A 201 -9.73 0.83 -8.98
C THR A 201 -9.88 -0.15 -7.82
N ARG A 202 -10.90 0.10 -6.99
CA ARG A 202 -11.48 -0.87 -6.07
C ARG A 202 -12.97 -1.06 -6.32
N LEU A 203 -13.52 -2.17 -5.87
CA LEU A 203 -14.94 -2.50 -6.03
C LEU A 203 -15.63 -2.65 -4.67
N PHE A 204 -16.72 -1.91 -4.47
CA PHE A 204 -17.55 -2.05 -3.28
C PHE A 204 -18.96 -2.47 -3.68
N LYS A 205 -19.51 -3.44 -2.96
CA LYS A 205 -20.86 -3.98 -3.18
C LYS A 205 -21.76 -3.54 -2.04
N PHE A 206 -22.79 -2.77 -2.38
CA PHE A 206 -23.80 -2.26 -1.46
C PHE A 206 -25.18 -2.85 -1.76
N GLU A 207 -26.06 -2.78 -0.76
CA GLU A 207 -27.50 -2.94 -0.97
C GLU A 207 -28.20 -1.62 -0.66
N GLU A 208 -28.87 -1.05 -1.66
CA GLU A 208 -29.68 0.16 -1.52
C GLU A 208 -31.11 -0.16 -2.00
N ASN A 209 -32.11 0.06 -1.15
CA ASN A 209 -33.53 -0.20 -1.47
C ASN A 209 -33.81 -1.62 -2.02
N GLY A 210 -33.13 -2.63 -1.48
CA GLY A 210 -33.28 -4.03 -1.89
C GLY A 210 -32.63 -4.36 -3.25
N LYS A 211 -31.80 -3.46 -3.79
CA LYS A 211 -31.04 -3.68 -5.02
C LYS A 211 -29.54 -3.64 -4.74
N THR A 212 -28.81 -4.54 -5.38
CA THR A 212 -27.35 -4.52 -5.37
C THR A 212 -26.84 -3.36 -6.22
N ILE A 213 -25.92 -2.58 -5.66
CA ILE A 213 -25.17 -1.53 -6.34
C ILE A 213 -23.68 -1.80 -6.22
N TYR A 214 -22.96 -1.71 -7.33
CA TYR A 214 -21.51 -1.80 -7.35
C TYR A 214 -20.88 -0.42 -7.50
N GLU A 215 -20.06 -0.01 -6.55
CA GLU A 215 -19.23 1.19 -6.67
C GLU A 215 -17.83 0.81 -7.16
N VAL A 216 -17.46 1.33 -8.32
CA VAL A 216 -16.08 1.35 -8.80
C VAL A 216 -15.46 2.65 -8.31
N ARG A 217 -14.48 2.55 -7.42
CA ARG A 217 -13.80 3.70 -6.83
C ARG A 217 -12.41 3.84 -7.41
N LEU A 218 -12.16 4.95 -8.09
CA LEU A 218 -10.86 5.30 -8.66
C LEU A 218 -10.00 6.00 -7.61
N ALA A 219 -8.73 5.62 -7.56
CA ALA A 219 -7.73 6.30 -6.76
C ALA A 219 -7.35 7.64 -7.38
N ALA A 220 -7.56 8.72 -6.64
CA ALA A 220 -7.37 10.10 -7.10
C ALA A 220 -7.26 11.05 -5.90
N SER A 221 -6.49 12.14 -6.03
CA SER A 221 -6.46 13.20 -5.01
C SER A 221 -7.72 14.07 -5.03
N GLN A 222 -8.39 14.16 -6.18
CA GLN A 222 -9.66 14.87 -6.33
C GLN A 222 -10.83 14.00 -5.84
N THR A 223 -11.75 14.60 -5.08
CA THR A 223 -12.93 13.93 -4.51
C THR A 223 -14.23 14.24 -5.26
N SER A 224 -14.19 15.18 -6.20
CA SER A 224 -15.31 15.53 -7.07
C SER A 224 -14.78 15.91 -8.45
N GLN A 225 -15.58 15.66 -9.47
CA GLN A 225 -15.17 15.90 -10.84
C GLN A 225 -15.01 17.41 -11.08
N ALA A 226 -13.87 17.81 -11.62
CA ALA A 226 -13.64 19.15 -12.14
C ALA A 226 -13.67 19.12 -13.67
N GLY A 227 -14.72 19.67 -14.28
CA GLY A 227 -14.87 19.74 -15.74
C GLY A 227 -15.10 18.37 -16.41
N ASP A 228 -14.91 18.30 -17.73
CA ASP A 228 -14.99 17.03 -18.46
C ASP A 228 -13.64 16.29 -18.35
N SER A 229 -13.65 15.18 -17.62
CA SER A 229 -12.46 14.37 -17.37
C SER A 229 -12.27 13.26 -18.42
N GLY A 230 -13.26 13.03 -19.28
CA GLY A 230 -13.33 11.85 -20.16
C GLY A 230 -13.55 10.52 -19.43
N LEU A 231 -13.64 10.52 -18.09
CA LEU A 231 -13.91 9.33 -17.28
C LEU A 231 -15.42 9.15 -17.06
N PRO A 232 -15.92 7.90 -16.99
CA PRO A 232 -17.34 7.61 -16.92
C PRO A 232 -17.88 7.78 -15.49
N PHE A 233 -17.69 8.92 -14.84
CA PHE A 233 -18.19 9.16 -13.48
C PHE A 233 -19.73 9.15 -13.41
N GLY A 234 -20.27 8.80 -12.25
CA GLY A 234 -21.72 8.78 -12.00
C GLY A 234 -22.35 7.39 -12.08
N GLU A 235 -23.67 7.37 -12.22
CA GLU A 235 -24.50 6.16 -12.23
C GLU A 235 -24.62 5.56 -13.64
N HIS A 236 -24.54 4.23 -13.73
CA HIS A 236 -24.62 3.46 -14.96
C HIS A 236 -25.49 2.23 -14.75
N GLN A 237 -26.33 1.93 -15.73
CA GLN A 237 -26.96 0.61 -15.83
C GLN A 237 -26.13 -0.27 -16.75
N PHE A 238 -25.84 -1.49 -16.30
CA PHE A 238 -25.12 -2.48 -17.07
C PHE A 238 -25.90 -3.78 -17.11
N THR A 239 -26.16 -4.29 -18.32
CA THR A 239 -26.86 -5.55 -18.54
C THR A 239 -25.88 -6.62 -18.99
N ASP A 240 -25.60 -7.60 -18.13
CA ASP A 240 -24.90 -8.83 -18.51
C ASP A 240 -25.95 -9.92 -18.75
N LYS A 241 -26.04 -10.39 -19.99
CA LYS A 241 -27.09 -11.33 -20.45
C LYS A 241 -28.50 -10.77 -20.26
N SER A 242 -29.18 -11.17 -19.19
CA SER A 242 -30.56 -10.77 -18.87
C SER A 242 -30.69 -10.06 -17.52
N VAL A 243 -29.57 -9.78 -16.84
CA VAL A 243 -29.57 -9.16 -15.51
C VAL A 243 -29.01 -7.75 -15.63
N THR A 244 -29.84 -6.77 -15.33
CA THR A 244 -29.43 -5.36 -15.24
C THR A 244 -29.01 -5.03 -13.82
N THR A 245 -27.81 -4.47 -13.68
CA THR A 245 -27.19 -4.09 -12.42
C THR A 245 -26.77 -2.64 -12.47
N ASN A 246 -26.86 -1.94 -11.32
CA ASN A 246 -26.42 -0.56 -11.19
C ASN A 246 -24.94 -0.52 -10.80
N PHE A 247 -24.19 0.29 -11.53
CA PHE A 247 -22.80 0.64 -11.24
C PHE A 247 -22.69 2.13 -10.97
N ARG A 248 -21.95 2.50 -9.93
CA ARG A 248 -21.57 3.87 -9.62
C ARG A 248 -20.06 3.99 -9.79
N VAL A 249 -19.60 4.91 -10.64
CA VAL A 249 -18.17 5.20 -10.78
C VAL A 249 -17.87 6.50 -10.04
N VAL A 250 -16.96 6.43 -9.06
CA VAL A 250 -16.55 7.57 -8.23
C VAL A 250 -15.04 7.68 -8.20
N GLN A 251 -14.53 8.82 -7.75
CA GLN A 251 -13.11 9.06 -7.51
C GLN A 251 -12.85 9.49 -6.07
N GLY A 252 -11.57 9.61 -5.71
CA GLY A 252 -11.14 10.08 -4.41
C GLY A 252 -10.65 8.97 -3.49
N ASP A 253 -10.41 7.75 -4.00
CA ASP A 253 -9.75 6.75 -3.17
C ASP A 253 -8.35 7.25 -2.80
N TYR A 254 -8.03 7.09 -1.51
CA TYR A 254 -6.75 7.52 -0.95
C TYR A 254 -6.43 9.01 -1.13
N ALA A 255 -7.43 9.87 -1.32
CA ALA A 255 -7.23 11.26 -1.74
C ALA A 255 -6.15 12.05 -0.97
N PRO A 256 -6.08 12.00 0.38
CA PRO A 256 -5.01 12.70 1.12
C PRO A 256 -3.60 12.19 0.78
N LEU A 257 -3.43 10.88 0.64
CA LEU A 257 -2.14 10.27 0.27
C LEU A 257 -1.80 10.58 -1.18
N MET A 258 -2.77 10.48 -2.09
CA MET A 258 -2.57 10.86 -3.49
C MET A 258 -2.16 12.31 -3.64
N ASN A 259 -2.72 13.21 -2.85
CA ASN A 259 -2.31 14.61 -2.85
C ASN A 259 -0.83 14.77 -2.43
N LEU A 260 -0.35 14.01 -1.45
CA LEU A 260 1.07 14.03 -1.06
C LEU A 260 1.97 13.50 -2.18
N VAL A 261 1.56 12.45 -2.89
CA VAL A 261 2.26 11.93 -4.07
C VAL A 261 2.35 13.03 -5.13
N VAL A 262 1.22 13.62 -5.53
CA VAL A 262 1.13 14.68 -6.54
C VAL A 262 2.03 15.87 -6.18
N GLN A 263 1.96 16.37 -4.95
CA GLN A 263 2.78 17.50 -4.51
C GLN A 263 4.29 17.23 -4.64
N ASN A 264 4.72 16.02 -4.29
CA ASN A 264 6.13 15.64 -4.40
C ASN A 264 6.57 15.43 -5.85
N LEU A 265 5.73 14.85 -6.72
CA LEU A 265 6.03 14.75 -8.15
C LEU A 265 6.15 16.12 -8.81
N LEU A 266 5.28 17.07 -8.45
CA LEU A 266 5.37 18.45 -8.96
C LEU A 266 6.63 19.17 -8.46
N LYS A 267 7.07 18.92 -7.22
CA LYS A 267 8.37 19.44 -6.74
C LYS A 267 9.56 18.77 -7.45
N ALA A 268 9.49 17.45 -7.68
CA ALA A 268 10.53 16.74 -8.43
C ALA A 268 10.66 17.29 -9.86
N LYS A 269 9.55 17.67 -10.50
CA LYS A 269 9.53 18.27 -11.84
C LYS A 269 10.49 19.47 -11.97
N ASP A 270 10.59 20.32 -10.94
CA ASP A 270 11.49 21.49 -10.94
C ASP A 270 12.99 21.11 -11.05
N PHE A 271 13.33 19.87 -10.71
CA PHE A 271 14.68 19.32 -10.73
C PHE A 271 14.93 18.33 -11.88
N ALA A 272 13.96 18.10 -12.76
CA ALA A 272 14.09 17.23 -13.93
C ALA A 272 15.31 17.59 -14.80
N ALA A 273 16.04 16.60 -15.29
CA ALA A 273 17.22 16.77 -16.14
C ALA A 273 16.88 17.11 -17.59
N ASN A 274 15.69 16.72 -18.06
CA ASN A 274 15.25 16.92 -19.44
C ASN A 274 13.72 17.05 -19.56
N GLU A 275 13.23 17.34 -20.78
CA GLU A 275 11.80 17.48 -21.04
C GLU A 275 11.03 16.18 -20.81
N HIS A 276 11.60 15.01 -21.12
CA HIS A 276 10.91 13.73 -20.93
C HIS A 276 10.61 13.46 -19.45
N GLU A 277 11.56 13.72 -18.55
CA GLU A 277 11.32 13.63 -17.10
C GLU A 277 10.25 14.62 -16.63
N SER A 278 10.33 15.88 -17.07
CA SER A 278 9.35 16.90 -16.70
C SER A 278 7.93 16.54 -17.16
N ARG A 279 7.79 16.04 -18.40
CA ARG A 279 6.49 15.63 -18.98
C ARG A 279 5.95 14.37 -18.34
N MET A 280 6.80 13.39 -18.09
CA MET A 280 6.46 12.16 -17.38
C MET A 280 5.84 12.49 -16.01
N LEU A 281 6.51 13.34 -15.21
CA LEU A 281 6.03 13.70 -13.88
C LEU A 281 4.74 14.53 -13.90
N GLU A 282 4.57 15.38 -14.90
CA GLU A 282 3.33 16.12 -15.13
C GLU A 282 2.14 15.20 -15.42
N GLU A 283 2.32 14.21 -16.29
CA GLU A 283 1.28 13.24 -16.62
C GLU A 283 1.00 12.26 -15.46
N TYR A 284 2.01 11.85 -14.70
CA TYR A 284 1.79 11.08 -13.46
C TYR A 284 1.04 11.89 -12.41
N ALA A 285 1.41 13.15 -12.20
CA ALA A 285 0.69 14.05 -11.31
C ALA A 285 -0.78 14.21 -11.74
N LYS A 286 -1.04 14.34 -13.05
CA LYS A 286 -2.40 14.37 -13.60
C LYS A 286 -3.15 13.05 -13.35
N SER A 287 -2.53 11.90 -13.62
CA SER A 287 -3.09 10.58 -13.33
C SER A 287 -3.50 10.45 -11.86
N PHE A 288 -2.61 10.76 -10.92
CA PHE A 288 -2.92 10.65 -9.49
C PHE A 288 -3.87 11.74 -8.99
N SER A 289 -4.00 12.84 -9.72
CA SER A 289 -4.99 13.88 -9.37
C SER A 289 -6.40 13.48 -9.76
N SER A 290 -6.59 12.96 -10.99
CA SER A 290 -7.92 12.71 -11.57
C SER A 290 -8.33 11.22 -11.62
N GLY A 291 -7.40 10.30 -11.38
CA GLY A 291 -7.63 8.87 -11.55
C GLY A 291 -7.53 8.38 -13.01
N SER A 292 -6.94 9.15 -13.93
CA SER A 292 -6.82 8.76 -15.34
C SER A 292 -5.62 7.84 -15.61
N ILE A 293 -5.89 6.57 -15.90
CA ILE A 293 -4.85 5.63 -16.37
C ILE A 293 -4.29 6.01 -17.74
N ASP A 294 -5.05 6.70 -18.59
CA ASP A 294 -4.49 7.16 -19.87
C ASP A 294 -3.45 8.25 -19.68
N ALA A 295 -3.63 9.16 -18.71
CA ALA A 295 -2.57 10.06 -18.30
C ALA A 295 -1.34 9.28 -17.78
N HIS A 296 -1.55 8.21 -17.00
CA HIS A 296 -0.44 7.36 -16.56
C HIS A 296 0.32 6.76 -17.75
N LYS A 297 -0.39 6.18 -18.73
CA LYS A 297 0.21 5.63 -19.95
C LYS A 297 1.00 6.69 -20.74
N GLU A 298 0.48 7.91 -20.86
CA GLU A 298 1.20 9.00 -21.53
C GLU A 298 2.48 9.39 -20.77
N GLY A 299 2.44 9.43 -19.44
CA GLY A 299 3.64 9.54 -18.61
C GLY A 299 4.63 8.40 -18.88
N SER A 300 4.16 7.16 -18.96
CA SER A 300 4.98 5.99 -19.29
C SER A 300 5.58 6.06 -20.70
N ARG A 301 4.90 6.69 -21.67
CA ARG A 301 5.50 6.94 -23.01
C ARG A 301 6.68 7.91 -22.94
N HIS A 302 6.60 8.93 -22.10
CA HIS A 302 7.71 9.84 -21.87
C HIS A 302 8.86 9.12 -21.13
N TRP A 303 8.53 8.31 -20.14
CA TRP A 303 9.49 7.46 -19.42
C TRP A 303 10.29 6.56 -20.36
N ILE A 304 9.62 5.80 -21.25
CA ILE A 304 10.30 4.90 -22.20
C ILE A 304 11.25 5.67 -23.15
N LYS A 305 10.95 6.94 -23.45
CA LYS A 305 11.80 7.79 -24.30
C LYS A 305 12.99 8.39 -23.55
N ASN A 306 12.95 8.45 -22.22
CA ASN A 306 14.06 8.90 -21.39
C ASN A 306 15.14 7.81 -21.30
N LYS A 307 16.12 7.83 -22.20
CA LYS A 307 17.15 6.78 -22.28
C LYS A 307 18.34 7.09 -21.38
N GLY A 308 18.67 6.15 -20.49
CA GLY A 308 19.85 6.20 -19.63
C GLY A 308 19.87 7.38 -18.64
N PRO A 309 18.76 7.68 -17.92
CA PRO A 309 18.80 8.73 -16.91
C PRO A 309 19.74 8.35 -15.76
N ILE A 310 20.38 9.34 -15.14
CA ILE A 310 21.19 9.12 -13.94
C ILE A 310 20.32 8.66 -12.76
N ILE A 311 19.09 9.20 -12.68
CA ILE A 311 18.07 8.83 -11.70
C ILE A 311 16.94 8.15 -12.47
N GLU A 312 16.85 6.84 -12.36
CA GLU A 312 15.76 6.04 -12.93
C GLU A 312 14.61 5.93 -11.93
N THR A 313 13.38 6.03 -12.39
CA THR A 313 12.19 5.99 -11.52
C THR A 313 10.94 5.55 -12.26
N TYR A 314 10.07 4.86 -11.54
CA TYR A 314 8.71 4.59 -11.96
C TYR A 314 7.79 4.59 -10.73
N ILE A 315 6.51 4.92 -10.92
CA ILE A 315 5.55 5.05 -9.82
C ILE A 315 4.12 4.87 -10.32
N GLY A 316 3.27 4.18 -9.55
CA GLY A 316 1.84 4.05 -9.82
C GLY A 316 1.24 2.75 -9.33
N PHE A 317 0.07 2.40 -9.86
CA PHE A 317 -0.55 1.09 -9.65
C PHE A 317 -0.11 0.15 -10.76
N ILE A 318 0.93 -0.64 -10.50
CA ILE A 318 1.71 -1.28 -11.59
C ILE A 318 1.43 -2.78 -11.68
N GLU A 319 1.62 -3.51 -10.60
CA GLU A 319 1.60 -4.97 -10.60
C GLU A 319 0.29 -5.50 -10.01
N SER A 320 -0.35 -6.46 -10.69
CA SER A 320 -1.67 -6.97 -10.30
C SER A 320 -1.65 -8.31 -9.56
N TYR A 321 -0.49 -8.73 -9.03
CA TYR A 321 -0.30 -10.06 -8.42
C TYR A 321 -1.20 -10.33 -7.21
N ARG A 322 -1.45 -9.32 -6.38
CA ARG A 322 -2.15 -9.46 -5.09
C ARG A 322 -3.65 -9.22 -5.17
N ASP A 323 -4.15 -8.74 -6.31
CA ASP A 323 -5.59 -8.73 -6.58
C ASP A 323 -6.05 -10.19 -6.77
N PRO A 324 -6.98 -10.72 -5.97
CA PRO A 324 -7.47 -12.09 -6.14
C PRO A 324 -8.19 -12.36 -7.47
N TYR A 325 -8.55 -11.31 -8.24
CA TYR A 325 -9.00 -11.42 -9.62
C TYR A 325 -7.90 -11.14 -10.66
N GLY A 326 -6.82 -10.45 -10.28
CA GLY A 326 -5.61 -10.27 -11.08
C GLY A 326 -5.58 -9.06 -12.04
N VAL A 327 -6.41 -8.04 -11.84
CA VAL A 327 -6.53 -6.89 -12.78
C VAL A 327 -6.33 -5.51 -12.13
N ARG A 328 -6.34 -5.43 -10.80
CA ARG A 328 -6.09 -4.19 -10.03
C ARG A 328 -4.64 -4.17 -9.59
N GLY A 329 -3.98 -3.02 -9.76
CA GLY A 329 -2.58 -2.85 -9.39
C GLY A 329 -2.41 -2.57 -7.90
N GLU A 330 -1.40 -3.15 -7.29
CA GLU A 330 -0.82 -2.63 -6.05
C GLU A 330 -0.02 -1.35 -6.36
N PHE A 331 -0.06 -0.38 -5.45
CA PHE A 331 0.76 0.82 -5.59
C PHE A 331 2.23 0.48 -5.34
N GLU A 332 3.11 0.97 -6.20
CA GLU A 332 4.55 0.91 -5.98
C GLU A 332 5.24 2.16 -6.55
N GLY A 333 6.46 2.39 -6.08
CA GLY A 333 7.34 3.37 -6.69
C GLY A 333 8.78 3.14 -6.25
N PHE A 334 9.71 3.40 -7.14
CA PHE A 334 11.14 3.27 -6.86
C PHE A 334 11.93 4.46 -7.40
N VAL A 335 13.10 4.67 -6.80
CA VAL A 335 14.12 5.59 -7.27
C VAL A 335 15.44 4.83 -7.26
N ALA A 336 16.06 4.69 -8.43
CA ALA A 336 17.32 4.00 -8.61
C ALA A 336 18.33 4.98 -9.22
N MET A 337 19.59 4.81 -8.84
CA MET A 337 20.69 5.67 -9.28
C MET A 337 21.64 4.84 -10.12
N VAL A 338 22.05 5.35 -11.27
CA VAL A 338 23.11 4.73 -12.07
C VAL A 338 24.40 4.75 -11.27
N ASN A 339 24.95 3.57 -11.01
CA ASN A 339 26.27 3.44 -10.42
C ASN A 339 27.32 3.67 -11.52
N LYS A 340 27.80 4.92 -11.63
CA LYS A 340 28.77 5.35 -12.64
C LYS A 340 30.03 4.48 -12.65
N ASP A 341 30.53 4.06 -11.48
CA ASP A 341 31.73 3.23 -11.36
C ASP A 341 31.52 1.79 -11.87
N MET A 342 30.31 1.24 -11.69
CA MET A 342 29.97 -0.06 -12.27
C MET A 342 29.67 0.04 -13.76
N SER A 343 28.95 1.07 -14.20
CA SER A 343 28.64 1.29 -15.62
C SER A 343 29.89 1.45 -16.48
N ALA A 344 30.94 2.12 -15.96
CA ALA A 344 32.23 2.24 -16.64
C ALA A 344 32.96 0.91 -16.88
N LYS A 345 32.53 -0.21 -16.27
CA LYS A 345 33.07 -1.55 -16.51
C LYS A 345 32.36 -2.33 -17.63
N PHE A 346 31.21 -1.83 -18.08
CA PHE A 346 30.37 -2.45 -19.10
C PHE A 346 30.30 -1.63 -20.41
N GLU A 347 30.98 -0.48 -20.44
CA GLU A 347 31.32 0.29 -21.65
C GLU A 347 32.72 -0.12 -22.13
#